data_AF-A0A9D2D6E8-F1
#
_entry.id   AF-A0A9D2D6E8-F1
#
_cell.length_a   1.000
_cell.length_b   1.000
_cell.length_c   1.000
_cell.angle_alpha   90.00
_cell.angle_beta   90.00
_cell.angle_gamma   90.00
#
_symmetry.space_group_name_H-M   'P 1'
#
loop_
_entity.id
_entity.type
_entity.pdbx_description
1 polymer ?
#
loop_
_entity_poly.entity_id
_entity_poly.type
_entity_poly.pdbx_seq_one_letter_code
_entity_poly.pdbx_strand_id
1 'polypeptide(L)'
;MKKRIIGILFAAVLGLLLGVPLAGCGYKPHGAFYSLQEAYDAGYITRADLEEIAERQNNGTYVSEEELDAQIKQQILEDRAEWLRNPEEDPYPEAEASGVRIVHYYGVYQGDCYAVMLSSIYEPAFPAVEEEQWEHIGGVDILYLNPRRIEIWKKN
;
A
#
# COMPACT_ATOMS: atom_id res chain seq x y z
N MET A 1 29.83 -41.92 -57.25
CA MET A 1 28.57 -41.76 -58.02
C MET A 1 27.39 -42.30 -57.23
N LYS A 2 26.51 -41.42 -56.73
CA LYS A 2 25.03 -41.52 -56.76
C LYS A 2 24.44 -40.41 -55.88
N LYS A 3 23.78 -39.47 -56.55
CA LYS A 3 22.97 -38.40 -56.01
C LYS A 3 21.73 -39.00 -55.34
N ARG A 4 21.28 -38.45 -54.20
CA ARG A 4 19.85 -38.42 -53.82
C ARG A 4 19.53 -37.12 -53.09
N ILE A 5 18.91 -36.22 -53.85
CA ILE A 5 18.20 -35.04 -53.39
C ILE A 5 16.90 -35.54 -52.74
N ILE A 6 16.63 -35.13 -51.50
CA ILE A 6 15.27 -35.13 -50.95
C ILE A 6 15.08 -33.74 -50.35
N GLY A 7 14.55 -32.84 -51.17
CA GLY A 7 13.88 -31.65 -50.71
C GLY A 7 12.42 -32.00 -50.47
N ILE A 8 11.92 -31.68 -49.28
CA ILE A 8 10.48 -31.57 -49.02
C ILE A 8 10.28 -30.23 -48.31
N LEU A 9 9.65 -29.31 -49.05
CA LEU A 9 9.01 -28.12 -48.55
C LEU A 9 7.95 -28.51 -47.51
N PHE A 10 8.04 -27.95 -46.31
CA PHE A 10 6.87 -27.68 -45.48
C PHE A 10 6.84 -26.18 -45.20
N ALA A 11 6.31 -25.44 -46.17
CA ALA A 11 5.93 -24.05 -46.02
C ALA A 11 4.53 -23.99 -45.37
N ALA A 12 4.42 -23.08 -44.41
CA ALA A 12 3.20 -22.42 -43.95
C ALA A 12 2.11 -23.30 -43.29
N VAL A 13 1.93 -23.08 -41.99
CA VAL A 13 0.67 -22.70 -41.30
C VAL A 13 0.77 -23.14 -39.84
N LEU A 14 1.21 -22.21 -38.98
CA LEU A 14 0.45 -21.86 -37.78
C LEU A 14 0.99 -20.50 -37.30
N GLY A 15 0.36 -19.44 -37.83
CA GLY A 15 0.58 -18.10 -37.34
C GLY A 15 0.06 -17.94 -35.92
N LEU A 16 0.60 -16.93 -35.23
CA LEU A 16 -0.09 -16.20 -34.18
C LEU A 16 -0.70 -17.05 -33.07
N LEU A 17 0.14 -17.52 -32.16
CA LEU A 17 -0.24 -17.58 -30.75
C LEU A 17 0.73 -16.73 -29.95
N LEU A 18 0.46 -15.42 -30.06
CA LEU A 18 0.42 -14.50 -28.93
C LEU A 18 1.68 -14.49 -28.06
N GLY A 19 2.64 -13.69 -28.50
CA GLY A 19 3.29 -12.81 -27.54
C GLY A 19 2.20 -12.05 -26.80
N VAL A 20 1.87 -12.53 -25.61
CA VAL A 20 1.31 -11.67 -24.58
C VAL A 20 2.55 -11.17 -23.84
N PRO A 21 3.13 -10.01 -24.19
CA PRO A 21 3.67 -9.24 -23.10
C PRO A 21 2.44 -8.97 -22.24
N LEU A 22 2.34 -9.64 -21.08
CA LEU A 22 1.61 -9.06 -19.97
C LEU A 22 2.42 -7.81 -19.60
N ALA A 23 2.34 -6.78 -20.45
CA ALA A 23 2.39 -5.43 -19.99
C ALA A 23 1.15 -5.36 -19.10
N GLY A 24 1.32 -5.72 -17.82
CA GLY A 24 0.37 -5.30 -16.80
C GLY A 24 0.17 -3.83 -17.06
N CYS A 25 -1.04 -3.45 -17.45
CA CYS A 25 -1.39 -2.06 -17.69
C CYS A 25 -0.92 -1.30 -16.45
N GLY A 26 0.12 -0.49 -16.62
CA GLY A 26 0.90 0.05 -15.51
C GLY A 26 0.03 0.92 -14.62
N TYR A 27 -0.46 0.33 -13.54
CA TYR A 27 -1.17 1.05 -12.50
C TYR A 27 -0.29 2.23 -12.08
N LYS A 28 -0.89 3.42 -12.05
CA LYS A 28 -0.21 4.63 -11.61
C LYS A 28 -0.78 4.96 -10.25
N PRO A 29 0.01 4.81 -9.18
CA PRO A 29 -0.45 5.12 -7.84
C PRO A 29 -0.97 6.55 -7.73
N HIS A 30 -2.04 6.73 -6.97
CA HIS A 30 -2.59 8.05 -6.67
C HIS A 30 -1.76 8.78 -5.60
N GLY A 31 -1.04 8.02 -4.78
CA GLY A 31 -0.08 8.48 -3.79
C GLY A 31 0.93 7.38 -3.45
N ALA A 32 1.67 7.60 -2.37
CA ALA A 32 2.63 6.64 -1.84
C ALA A 32 2.52 6.59 -0.30
N PHE A 33 2.75 5.40 0.25
CA PHE A 33 2.79 5.18 1.69
C PHE A 33 4.20 5.41 2.23
N TYR A 34 4.26 6.07 3.38
CA TYR A 34 5.46 6.31 4.16
C TYR A 34 5.16 5.93 5.60
N SER A 35 6.12 5.32 6.29
CA SER A 35 6.07 5.28 7.76
C SER A 35 6.06 6.71 8.34
N LEU A 36 5.62 6.86 9.59
CA LEU A 36 5.70 8.15 10.27
C LEU A 36 7.13 8.70 10.31
N GLN A 37 8.13 7.83 10.52
CA GLN A 37 9.54 8.21 10.53
C GLN A 37 9.98 8.73 9.15
N GLU A 38 9.69 8.00 8.07
CA GLU A 38 10.04 8.43 6.70
C GLU A 38 9.36 9.74 6.32
N ALA A 39 8.07 9.90 6.64
CA ALA A 39 7.33 11.12 6.34
C ALA A 39 7.89 12.33 7.12
N TYR A 40 8.29 12.12 8.38
CA TYR A 40 8.95 13.15 9.19
C TYR A 40 10.33 13.51 8.65
N ASP A 41 11.17 12.52 8.35
CA ASP A 41 12.51 12.74 7.82
C ASP A 41 12.50 13.41 6.45
N ALA A 42 11.49 13.12 5.63
CA ALA A 42 11.26 13.78 4.34
C ALA A 42 10.64 15.18 4.47
N GLY A 43 10.21 15.59 5.66
CA GLY A 43 9.54 16.87 5.92
C GLY A 43 8.12 16.97 5.37
N TYR A 44 7.47 15.82 5.09
CA TYR A 44 6.07 15.76 4.66
C TYR A 44 5.10 16.00 5.83
N ILE A 45 5.53 15.70 7.04
CA ILE A 45 4.85 16.06 8.27
C ILE A 45 5.84 16.77 9.20
N THR A 46 5.32 17.69 10.01
CA THR A 46 6.10 18.42 11.01
C THR A 46 6.09 17.71 12.34
N ARG A 47 6.94 18.17 13.28
CA ARG A 47 6.88 17.69 14.67
C ARG A 47 5.51 17.98 15.32
N ALA A 48 4.90 19.12 15.02
CA ALA A 48 3.58 19.46 15.57
C ALA A 48 2.50 18.50 15.04
N ASP A 49 2.59 18.10 13.77
CA ASP A 49 1.71 17.08 13.18
C ASP A 49 1.91 15.73 13.87
N LEU A 50 3.16 15.32 14.14
CA LEU A 50 3.46 14.11 14.92
C LEU A 50 2.87 14.17 16.34
N GLU A 51 2.97 15.31 17.02
CA GLU A 51 2.42 15.50 18.37
C GLU A 51 0.89 15.33 18.37
N GLU A 52 0.19 15.86 17.37
CA GLU A 52 -1.26 15.66 17.22
C GLU A 52 -1.62 14.20 16.91
N ILE A 53 -0.90 13.56 15.98
CA ILE A 53 -1.10 12.13 15.65
C ILE A 53 -0.90 11.26 16.89
N ALA A 54 0.17 11.52 17.66
CA ALA A 54 0.49 10.81 18.89
C ALA A 54 -0.58 11.01 19.96
N GLU A 55 -1.04 12.24 20.18
CA GLU A 55 -2.13 12.53 21.13
C GLU A 55 -3.38 11.72 20.79
N ARG A 56 -3.77 11.69 19.51
CA ARG A 56 -4.94 10.92 19.05
C ARG A 56 -4.75 9.42 19.23
N GLN A 57 -3.59 8.90 18.85
CA GLN A 57 -3.28 7.48 18.95
C GLN A 57 -3.27 7.01 20.41
N ASN A 58 -2.57 7.74 21.28
CA ASN A 58 -2.37 7.35 22.67
C ASN A 58 -3.66 7.48 23.49
N ASN A 59 -4.57 8.38 23.10
CA ASN A 59 -5.87 8.57 23.76
C ASN A 59 -7.02 7.80 23.09
N GLY A 60 -6.78 7.15 21.94
CA GLY A 60 -7.81 6.48 21.16
C GLY A 60 -8.88 7.43 20.57
N THR A 61 -8.51 8.68 20.28
CA THR A 61 -9.42 9.73 19.79
C THR A 61 -9.18 10.03 18.30
N TYR A 62 -9.78 9.21 17.45
CA TYR A 62 -9.62 9.27 16.00
C TYR A 62 -10.59 10.26 15.34
N VAL A 63 -10.23 10.73 14.14
CA VAL A 63 -11.15 11.51 13.29
C VAL A 63 -12.18 10.56 12.70
N SER A 64 -13.42 11.02 12.56
CA SER A 64 -14.45 10.20 11.90
C SER A 64 -14.01 9.89 10.47
N GLU A 65 -14.13 8.64 10.06
CA GLU A 65 -13.84 8.24 8.67
C GLU A 65 -14.80 8.95 7.68
N GLU A 66 -15.97 9.40 8.13
CA GLU A 66 -16.90 10.20 7.31
C GLU A 66 -16.35 11.58 6.94
N GLU A 67 -15.35 12.08 7.65
CA GLU A 67 -14.65 13.33 7.32
C GLU A 67 -13.60 13.13 6.22
N LEU A 68 -13.23 11.88 5.92
CA LEU A 68 -12.35 11.58 4.80
C LEU A 68 -13.13 11.63 3.50
N ASP A 69 -12.69 12.46 2.57
CA ASP A 69 -13.28 12.55 1.23
C ASP A 69 -13.37 11.16 0.57
N ALA A 70 -14.55 10.83 0.05
CA ALA A 70 -14.83 9.48 -0.45
C ALA A 70 -13.93 9.09 -1.64
N GLN A 71 -13.55 10.06 -2.48
CA GLN A 71 -12.62 9.81 -3.58
C GLN A 71 -11.21 9.54 -3.05
N ILE A 72 -10.73 10.33 -2.08
CA ILE A 72 -9.43 10.10 -1.45
C ILE A 72 -9.39 8.76 -0.72
N LYS A 73 -10.45 8.42 0.02
CA LYS A 73 -10.58 7.11 0.66
C LYS A 73 -10.42 5.99 -0.36
N GLN A 74 -11.14 6.06 -1.48
CA GLN A 74 -11.06 5.04 -2.53
C GLN A 74 -9.63 4.93 -3.10
N GLN A 75 -8.96 6.05 -3.33
CA GLN A 75 -7.57 6.09 -3.82
C GLN A 75 -6.59 5.42 -2.85
N ILE A 76 -6.69 5.71 -1.55
CA ILE A 76 -5.88 5.07 -0.50
C ILE A 76 -6.06 3.54 -0.53
N LEU A 77 -7.31 3.06 -0.62
CA LEU A 77 -7.61 1.63 -0.63
C LEU A 77 -7.10 0.94 -1.91
N GLU A 78 -7.21 1.60 -3.06
CA GLU A 78 -6.68 1.10 -4.34
C GLU A 78 -5.16 1.03 -4.33
N ASP A 79 -4.47 2.07 -3.84
CA ASP A 79 -3.01 2.08 -3.73
C ASP A 79 -2.52 1.00 -2.77
N ARG A 80 -3.21 0.77 -1.64
CA ARG A 80 -2.85 -0.32 -0.71
C ARG A 80 -3.07 -1.70 -1.36
N ALA A 81 -4.16 -1.88 -2.10
CA ALA A 81 -4.42 -3.13 -2.80
C ALA A 81 -3.37 -3.38 -3.90
N GLU A 82 -2.92 -2.35 -4.61
CA GLU A 82 -1.80 -2.48 -5.55
C GLU A 82 -0.51 -2.85 -4.83
N TRP A 83 -0.20 -2.21 -3.70
CA TRP A 83 0.98 -2.55 -2.90
C TRP A 83 0.95 -4.01 -2.44
N LEU A 84 -0.21 -4.50 -1.99
CA LEU A 84 -0.40 -5.91 -1.58
C LEU A 84 -0.24 -6.91 -2.74
N ARG A 85 -0.50 -6.50 -3.99
CA ARG A 85 -0.26 -7.35 -5.17
C ARG A 85 1.22 -7.51 -5.48
N ASN A 86 2.04 -6.51 -5.13
CA ASN A 86 3.46 -6.46 -5.49
C ASN A 86 4.40 -6.04 -4.32
N PRO A 87 4.28 -6.60 -3.11
CA PRO A 87 5.25 -6.37 -2.04
C PRO A 87 6.57 -7.07 -2.34
N GLU A 88 7.63 -6.70 -1.59
CA GLU A 88 8.94 -7.38 -1.69
C GLU A 88 8.86 -8.85 -1.22
N GLU A 89 7.99 -9.14 -0.24
CA GLU A 89 7.78 -10.46 0.36
C GLU A 89 6.28 -10.77 0.43
N ASP A 90 5.91 -12.04 0.24
CA ASP A 90 4.53 -12.57 0.37
C ASP A 90 3.43 -11.80 -0.39
N PRO A 91 3.49 -11.74 -1.74
CA PRO A 91 2.47 -11.06 -2.55
C PRO A 91 1.10 -11.73 -2.48
N TYR A 92 0.05 -10.92 -2.57
CA TYR A 92 -1.35 -11.31 -2.73
C TYR A 92 -1.88 -10.83 -4.08
N PRO A 93 -1.64 -11.57 -5.19
CA PRO A 93 -1.97 -11.12 -6.55
C PRO A 93 -3.46 -10.84 -6.79
N GLU A 94 -4.33 -11.41 -5.96
CA GLU A 94 -5.78 -11.21 -5.96
C GLU A 94 -6.24 -10.00 -5.15
N ALA A 95 -5.33 -9.23 -4.55
CA ALA A 95 -5.72 -8.15 -3.66
C ALA A 95 -6.50 -7.04 -4.36
N GLU A 96 -7.71 -6.81 -3.85
CA GLU A 96 -8.62 -5.74 -4.26
C GLU A 96 -8.84 -4.73 -3.12
N ALA A 97 -9.19 -3.49 -3.50
CA ALA A 97 -9.50 -2.41 -2.56
C ALA A 97 -10.62 -2.78 -1.57
N SER A 98 -11.58 -3.61 -2.00
CA SER A 98 -12.68 -4.15 -1.18
C SER A 98 -12.20 -5.00 0.01
N GLY A 99 -10.98 -5.56 -0.09
CA GLY A 99 -10.32 -6.33 0.96
C GLY A 99 -9.43 -5.50 1.88
N VAL A 100 -9.35 -4.18 1.69
CA VAL A 100 -8.60 -3.24 2.53
C VAL A 100 -9.59 -2.38 3.31
N ARG A 101 -9.27 -2.04 4.56
CA ARG A 101 -10.04 -1.12 5.38
C ARG A 101 -9.14 -0.12 6.10
N ILE A 102 -9.62 1.11 6.24
CA ILE A 102 -9.08 2.07 7.19
C ILE A 102 -9.60 1.69 8.57
N VAL A 103 -8.69 1.37 9.48
CA VAL A 103 -9.02 1.05 10.88
C VAL A 103 -9.16 2.35 11.65
N HIS A 104 -8.20 3.26 11.46
CA HIS A 104 -8.17 4.57 12.10
C HIS A 104 -7.72 5.63 11.09
N TYR A 105 -8.38 6.79 11.12
CA TYR A 105 -8.01 7.98 10.37
C TYR A 105 -7.64 9.09 11.37
N TYR A 106 -6.47 9.70 11.15
CA TYR A 106 -5.91 10.69 12.08
C TYR A 106 -5.98 12.12 11.53
N GLY A 107 -6.42 12.30 10.29
CA GLY A 107 -6.54 13.61 9.64
C GLY A 107 -5.65 13.77 8.42
N VAL A 108 -5.71 14.98 7.85
CA VAL A 108 -4.88 15.43 6.73
C VAL A 108 -3.92 16.51 7.22
N TYR A 109 -2.65 16.35 6.86
CA TYR A 109 -1.53 17.19 7.27
C TYR A 109 -0.85 17.74 6.03
N GLN A 110 -0.33 18.97 6.13
CA GLN A 110 0.32 19.69 5.02
C GLN A 110 -0.50 19.75 3.70
N GLY A 111 -1.81 19.51 3.76
CA GLY A 111 -2.76 19.59 2.64
C GLY A 111 -2.87 18.34 1.75
N ASP A 112 -1.88 17.45 1.78
CA ASP A 112 -1.81 16.27 0.89
C ASP A 112 -1.28 14.99 1.55
N CYS A 113 -1.02 15.01 2.87
CA CYS A 113 -0.53 13.87 3.64
C CYS A 113 -1.63 13.34 4.58
N TYR A 114 -2.12 12.14 4.31
CA TYR A 114 -3.24 11.54 5.03
C TYR A 114 -2.72 10.46 5.98
N ALA A 115 -2.89 10.69 7.29
CA ALA A 115 -2.44 9.74 8.30
C ALA A 115 -3.52 8.68 8.54
N VAL A 116 -3.20 7.43 8.27
CA VAL A 116 -4.13 6.29 8.33
C VAL A 116 -3.47 5.09 8.99
N MET A 117 -4.29 4.26 9.63
CA MET A 117 -3.92 2.88 9.97
C MET A 117 -4.78 1.94 9.15
N LEU A 118 -4.13 1.07 8.38
CA LEU A 118 -4.81 0.15 7.47
C LEU A 118 -4.85 -1.28 8.01
N SER A 119 -5.74 -2.08 7.45
CA SER A 119 -5.67 -3.53 7.56
C SER A 119 -6.29 -4.19 6.34
N SER A 120 -5.91 -5.43 6.10
CA SER A 120 -6.45 -6.22 5.01
C SER A 120 -7.02 -7.57 5.46
N ILE A 121 -7.90 -8.15 4.64
CA ILE A 121 -8.31 -9.56 4.76
C ILE A 121 -7.25 -10.53 4.23
N TYR A 122 -6.27 -10.04 3.45
CA TYR A 122 -5.21 -10.86 2.84
C TYR A 122 -4.07 -11.11 3.83
N GLU A 123 -3.72 -10.10 4.63
CA GLU A 123 -2.68 -10.18 5.65
C GLU A 123 -3.11 -11.09 6.82
N PRO A 124 -2.18 -11.86 7.41
CA PRO A 124 -2.49 -12.74 8.54
C PRO A 124 -2.99 -11.95 9.75
N ALA A 125 -3.90 -12.56 10.51
CA ALA A 125 -4.35 -11.99 11.76
C ALA A 125 -3.20 -11.88 12.78
N PHE A 126 -3.15 -10.78 13.50
CA PHE A 126 -2.18 -10.57 14.57
C PHE A 126 -2.50 -11.48 15.78
N PRO A 127 -1.48 -11.87 16.57
CA PRO A 127 -1.70 -12.61 17.80
C PRO A 127 -2.64 -11.85 18.73
N ALA A 128 -3.49 -12.56 19.47
CA ALA A 128 -4.47 -11.98 20.39
C ALA A 128 -3.85 -11.34 21.65
N VAL A 129 -2.52 -11.31 21.75
CA VAL A 129 -1.80 -10.70 22.86
C VAL A 129 -1.51 -9.26 22.48
N GLU A 130 -2.08 -8.32 23.23
CA GLU A 130 -1.69 -6.92 23.16
C GLU A 130 -0.32 -6.75 23.79
N GLU A 131 0.62 -6.19 23.02
CA GLU A 131 1.96 -5.86 23.48
C GLU A 131 2.19 -4.37 23.25
N GLU A 132 2.53 -3.66 24.32
CA GLU A 132 2.87 -2.25 24.26
C GLU A 132 4.19 -2.04 23.52
N GLN A 133 4.12 -1.33 22.40
CA GLN A 133 5.26 -1.00 21.56
C GLN A 133 5.32 0.52 21.41
N TRP A 134 6.39 1.10 21.91
CA TRP A 134 6.65 2.54 21.80
C TRP A 134 7.50 2.82 20.57
N GLU A 135 7.01 3.71 19.71
CA GLU A 135 7.76 4.27 18.59
C GLU A 135 8.17 5.72 18.94
N HIS A 136 9.45 6.04 18.78
CA HIS A 136 10.01 7.34 19.16
C HIS A 136 10.52 8.08 17.92
N ILE A 137 9.82 9.14 17.51
CA ILE A 137 10.08 9.90 16.27
C ILE A 137 10.18 11.38 16.59
N GLY A 138 11.28 12.03 16.24
CA GLY A 138 11.41 13.49 16.40
C GLY A 138 11.23 14.02 17.84
N GLY A 139 11.39 13.16 18.84
CA GLY A 139 11.13 13.48 20.25
C GLY A 139 9.67 13.32 20.69
N VAL A 140 8.85 12.61 19.92
CA VAL A 140 7.44 12.29 20.19
C VAL A 140 7.29 10.77 20.38
N ASP A 141 6.54 10.37 21.40
CA ASP A 141 6.30 8.97 21.75
C ASP A 141 4.90 8.51 21.33
N ILE A 142 4.84 7.42 20.56
CA ILE A 142 3.60 6.86 20.02
C ILE A 142 3.45 5.42 20.51
N LEU A 143 2.33 5.11 21.15
CA LEU A 143 2.03 3.79 21.69
C LEU A 143 1.19 2.96 20.71
N TYR A 144 1.68 1.77 20.41
CA TYR A 144 0.97 0.73 19.68
C TYR A 144 0.68 -0.46 20.59
N LEU A 145 -0.55 -0.98 20.55
CA LEU A 145 -0.94 -2.19 21.28
C LEU A 145 -0.97 -3.44 20.38
N ASN A 146 -0.71 -3.26 19.07
CA ASN A 146 -0.65 -4.33 18.09
C ASN A 146 0.36 -3.98 16.98
N PRO A 147 0.72 -4.92 16.09
CA PRO A 147 1.73 -4.68 15.07
C PRO A 147 1.34 -3.71 13.95
N ARG A 148 0.07 -3.29 13.85
CA ARG A 148 -0.30 -2.26 12.86
C ARG A 148 0.38 -0.94 13.19
N ARG A 149 0.76 -0.22 12.14
CA ARG A 149 1.40 1.09 12.25
C ARG A 149 0.55 2.14 11.57
N ILE A 150 0.75 3.38 12.00
CA ILE A 150 0.22 4.54 11.29
C ILE A 150 1.16 4.77 10.11
N GLU A 151 0.56 4.95 8.94
CA GLU A 151 1.26 5.30 7.70
C GLU A 151 0.74 6.66 7.24
N ILE A 152 1.61 7.43 6.60
CA ILE A 152 1.24 8.61 5.83
C ILE A 152 1.07 8.18 4.39
N TRP A 153 -0.17 8.25 3.89
CA TRP A 153 -0.41 8.24 2.45
C TRP A 153 -0.28 9.66 1.93
N LYS A 154 0.77 9.93 1.16
CA LYS A 154 0.99 11.23 0.53
C LYS A 154 0.48 11.18 -0.92
N LYS A 155 -0.43 12.08 -1.27
CA LYS A 155 -0.95 12.22 -2.63
C LYS A 155 0.14 12.73 -3.59
N ASN A 156 0.11 12.19 -4.82
CA ASN A 156 0.98 12.61 -5.93
C ASN A 156 0.56 13.93 -6.58
#